data_AF-A0A5C7WYL0-F1
#
_entry.id   AF-A0A5C7WYL0-F1
#
_cell.length_a   1.000
_cell.length_b   1.000
_cell.length_c   1.000
_cell.angle_alpha   90.00
_cell.angle_beta   90.00
_cell.angle_gamma   90.00
#
_symmetry.space_group_name_H-M   'P 1'
#
loop_
_entity.id
_entity.type
_entity.pdbx_description
1 polymer ?
#
loop_
_entity_poly.entity_id
_entity_poly.type
_entity_poly.pdbx_seq_one_letter_code
_entity_poly.pdbx_strand_id
1 'polypeptide(L)'
;MSRRKATPWAAPGLPDIRRQWCNALDSLVDHQSSALAEPSEALGAAGESLRRLKRLQAKLAETLSQMSGEADIIKRAELYWVSRDMVDVALDAADSLPEWTPAVAAPAPTGLLCWAKPAGSVPWNALSPNDPTEVSWDGVWWWSRPDGVLQIQPLSRLAKNPELLAPYGVSSPLWVTNPTLLLQPLVPRTAEVARSAEASPLVSVVGAAWLLMGQPTVASTRVLGSAPSTQTEEGSRAAADPNRVSIIELRRPMSPPGERDGSSGDRQYRHRWWVGGHWRQQACGPNHADRRPKWIAPYVKGPEGAPLKTDRVHVWRR
;
A
#
# COMPACT_ATOMS: atom_id res chain seq x y z
N MET A 1 6.24 -36.78 4.77
CA MET A 1 6.39 -35.30 4.76
C MET A 1 5.02 -34.68 4.61
N SER A 2 4.52 -34.00 5.66
CA SER A 2 3.22 -33.32 5.61
C SER A 2 3.32 -32.14 4.64
N ARG A 3 2.52 -32.15 3.56
CA ARG A 3 2.37 -30.99 2.67
C ARG A 3 1.83 -29.85 3.52
N ARG A 4 2.68 -28.90 3.92
CA ARG A 4 2.22 -27.64 4.54
C ARG A 4 1.17 -27.04 3.60
N LYS A 5 -0.07 -26.88 4.09
CA LYS A 5 -1.12 -26.16 3.34
C LYS A 5 -0.58 -24.77 3.02
N ALA A 6 -0.64 -24.38 1.74
CA ALA A 6 -0.27 -23.04 1.32
C ALA A 6 -1.10 -22.00 2.08
N THR A 7 -0.47 -20.95 2.58
CA THR A 7 -1.16 -19.87 3.29
C THR A 7 -2.17 -19.21 2.35
N PRO A 8 -3.46 -19.11 2.73
CA PRO A 8 -4.46 -18.52 1.86
C PRO A 8 -4.21 -17.02 1.69
N TRP A 9 -4.40 -16.53 0.46
CA TRP A 9 -4.42 -15.09 0.18
C TRP A 9 -5.75 -14.48 0.63
N ALA A 10 -5.87 -14.28 1.94
CA ALA A 10 -7.05 -13.73 2.60
C ALA A 10 -6.62 -12.97 3.87
N ALA A 11 -7.50 -12.10 4.38
CA ALA A 11 -7.21 -11.31 5.58
C ALA A 11 -6.68 -12.15 6.78
N PRO A 12 -7.25 -13.33 7.12
CA PRO A 12 -6.72 -14.13 8.23
C PRO A 12 -5.31 -14.70 7.97
N GLY A 13 -4.88 -14.81 6.72
CA GLY A 13 -3.58 -15.33 6.33
C GLY A 13 -2.44 -14.30 6.34
N LEU A 14 -2.74 -13.00 6.48
CA LEU A 14 -1.73 -11.93 6.43
C LEU A 14 -0.59 -12.05 7.44
N PRO A 15 -0.84 -12.41 8.71
CA PRO A 15 0.24 -12.60 9.67
C PRO A 15 1.22 -13.70 9.24
N ASP A 16 0.69 -14.79 8.69
CA ASP A 16 1.51 -15.91 8.20
C ASP A 16 2.22 -15.57 6.89
N ILE A 17 1.59 -14.80 6.00
CA ILE A 17 2.24 -14.26 4.79
C ILE A 17 3.43 -13.38 5.17
N ARG A 18 3.24 -12.42 6.09
CA ARG A 18 4.34 -11.56 6.59
C ARG A 18 5.45 -12.41 7.20
N ARG A 19 5.10 -13.37 8.07
CA ARG A 19 6.07 -14.26 8.72
C ARG A 19 6.89 -15.05 7.70
N GLN A 20 6.23 -15.66 6.71
CA GLN A 20 6.90 -16.42 5.66
C GLN A 20 7.79 -15.53 4.79
N TRP A 21 7.34 -14.31 4.47
CA TRP A 21 8.16 -13.34 3.75
C TRP A 21 9.40 -12.92 4.54
N CYS A 22 9.27 -12.59 5.83
CA CYS A 22 10.42 -12.28 6.69
C CYS A 22 11.39 -13.46 6.80
N ASN A 23 10.88 -14.68 7.00
CA ASN A 23 11.72 -15.87 7.04
C ASN A 23 12.47 -16.11 5.73
N ALA A 24 11.86 -15.79 4.57
CA ALA A 24 12.51 -15.89 3.28
C ALA A 24 13.62 -14.85 3.11
N LEU A 25 13.41 -13.62 3.58
CA LEU A 25 14.45 -12.58 3.62
C LEU A 25 15.60 -12.98 4.54
N ASP A 26 15.30 -13.42 5.76
CA ASP A 26 16.30 -13.87 6.73
C ASP A 26 17.13 -15.05 6.16
N SER A 27 16.47 -16.04 5.55
CA SER A 27 17.16 -17.19 4.92
C SER A 27 18.06 -16.77 3.76
N LEU A 28 17.64 -15.80 2.95
CA LEU A 28 18.43 -15.25 1.86
C LEU A 28 19.66 -14.50 2.41
N VAL A 29 19.49 -13.71 3.47
CA VAL A 29 20.58 -13.00 4.14
C VAL A 29 21.58 -13.98 4.73
N ASP A 30 21.13 -15.01 5.43
CA ASP A 30 22.00 -16.02 6.04
C ASP A 30 22.82 -16.78 4.99
N HIS A 31 22.16 -17.19 3.89
CA HIS A 31 22.82 -17.91 2.81
C HIS A 31 23.90 -17.06 2.12
N GLN A 32 23.58 -15.82 1.76
CA GLN A 32 24.52 -14.93 1.08
C GLN A 32 25.65 -14.45 2.01
N SER A 33 25.36 -14.23 3.28
CA SER A 33 26.37 -13.87 4.29
C SER A 33 27.37 -15.00 4.52
N SER A 34 26.89 -16.26 4.54
CA SER A 34 27.75 -17.44 4.64
C SER A 34 28.68 -17.56 3.42
N ALA A 35 28.15 -17.36 2.21
CA ALA A 35 28.95 -17.38 0.98
C ALA A 35 30.01 -16.25 0.93
N LEU A 36 29.73 -15.09 1.53
CA LEU A 36 30.69 -13.98 1.65
C LEU A 36 31.82 -14.25 2.64
N ALA A 37 31.59 -15.10 3.66
CA ALA A 37 32.58 -15.44 4.66
C ALA A 37 33.63 -16.45 4.17
N GLU A 38 33.38 -17.12 3.03
CA GLU A 38 34.35 -18.04 2.43
C GLU A 38 35.59 -17.29 1.89
N PRO A 39 36.82 -17.81 2.10
CA PRO A 39 38.04 -17.09 1.74
C PRO A 39 38.12 -16.76 0.24
N SER A 40 38.20 -15.47 -0.09
CA SER A 40 38.38 -14.96 -1.45
C SER A 40 39.65 -15.46 -2.16
N GLU A 41 40.62 -16.02 -1.43
CA GLU A 41 41.84 -16.63 -1.97
C GLU A 41 41.54 -17.87 -2.84
N ALA A 42 40.39 -18.53 -2.63
CA ALA A 42 39.96 -19.67 -3.44
C ALA A 42 39.63 -19.31 -4.90
N LEU A 43 39.43 -18.02 -5.22
CA LEU A 43 38.98 -17.55 -6.53
C LEU A 43 40.13 -17.15 -7.48
N GLY A 44 41.40 -17.32 -7.08
CA GLY A 44 42.57 -17.13 -7.96
C GLY A 44 42.75 -15.72 -8.54
N ALA A 45 42.09 -14.70 -7.97
CA ALA A 45 42.11 -13.34 -8.49
C ALA A 45 43.37 -12.56 -8.06
N ALA A 46 44.11 -11.99 -9.02
CA ALA A 46 45.30 -11.17 -8.76
C ALA A 46 45.02 -9.66 -8.90
N GLY A 47 45.73 -8.84 -8.13
CA GLY A 47 45.82 -7.39 -8.31
C GLY A 47 44.47 -6.64 -8.32
N GLU A 48 44.12 -6.07 -9.47
CA GLU A 48 42.92 -5.23 -9.66
C GLU A 48 41.61 -6.02 -9.58
N SER A 49 41.58 -7.26 -10.07
CA SER A 49 40.43 -8.16 -9.98
C SER A 49 40.07 -8.46 -8.53
N LEU A 50 41.07 -8.66 -7.67
CA LEU A 50 40.87 -8.87 -6.24
C LEU A 50 40.30 -7.61 -5.56
N ARG A 51 40.78 -6.41 -5.92
CA ARG A 51 40.22 -5.13 -5.40
C ARG A 51 38.77 -4.92 -5.85
N ARG A 52 38.45 -5.21 -7.11
CA ARG A 52 37.08 -5.14 -7.63
C ARG A 52 36.17 -6.13 -6.89
N LEU A 53 36.62 -7.36 -6.70
CA LEU A 53 35.89 -8.40 -5.98
C LEU A 53 35.63 -7.97 -4.52
N LYS A 54 36.65 -7.47 -3.81
CA LYS A 54 36.48 -6.94 -2.44
C LYS A 54 35.46 -5.78 -2.37
N ARG A 55 35.46 -4.86 -3.34
CA ARG A 55 34.46 -3.78 -3.42
C ARG A 55 33.04 -4.31 -3.64
N LEU A 56 32.88 -5.31 -4.51
CA LEU A 56 31.59 -5.96 -4.74
C LEU A 56 31.11 -6.73 -3.50
N GLN A 57 32.00 -7.44 -2.82
CA GLN A 57 31.70 -8.12 -1.55
C GLN A 57 31.28 -7.12 -0.47
N ALA A 58 32.00 -6.00 -0.30
CA ALA A 58 31.64 -4.95 0.64
C ALA A 58 30.26 -4.36 0.34
N LYS A 59 29.97 -4.08 -0.94
CA LYS A 59 28.66 -3.59 -1.37
C LYS A 59 27.55 -4.62 -1.14
N LEU A 60 27.82 -5.91 -1.39
CA LEU A 60 26.86 -6.98 -1.10
C LEU A 60 26.59 -7.07 0.40
N ALA A 61 27.63 -7.04 1.24
CA ALA A 61 27.50 -7.07 2.69
C ALA A 61 26.66 -5.89 3.22
N GLU A 62 26.86 -4.69 2.68
CA GLU A 62 26.03 -3.51 3.00
C GLU A 62 24.56 -3.74 2.63
N THR A 63 24.29 -4.24 1.42
CA THR A 63 22.92 -4.59 0.97
C THR A 63 22.28 -5.64 1.88
N LEU A 64 23.02 -6.69 2.27
CA LEU A 64 22.50 -7.75 3.15
C LEU A 64 22.17 -7.21 4.55
N SER A 65 23.00 -6.32 5.09
CA SER A 65 22.74 -5.62 6.35
C SER A 65 21.47 -4.77 6.28
N GLN A 66 21.28 -4.04 5.17
CA GLN A 66 20.06 -3.29 4.92
C GLN A 66 18.83 -4.22 4.85
N MET A 67 18.92 -5.33 4.11
CA MET A 67 17.83 -6.31 3.98
C MET A 67 17.44 -6.92 5.32
N SER A 68 18.42 -7.23 6.17
CA SER A 68 18.18 -7.73 7.54
C SER A 68 17.44 -6.68 8.39
N GLY A 69 17.88 -5.43 8.34
CA GLY A 69 17.20 -4.32 9.02
C GLY A 69 15.75 -4.13 8.52
N GLU A 70 15.53 -4.17 7.20
CA GLU A 70 14.21 -4.08 6.60
C GLU A 70 13.31 -5.26 7.03
N ALA A 71 13.82 -6.48 7.09
CA ALA A 71 13.07 -7.64 7.58
C ALA A 71 12.58 -7.44 9.02
N ASP A 72 13.41 -6.86 9.91
CA ASP A 72 13.03 -6.55 11.29
C ASP A 72 11.97 -5.44 11.40
N ILE A 73 12.00 -4.46 10.49
CA ILE A 73 10.95 -3.43 10.38
C ILE A 73 9.64 -4.07 9.87
N ILE A 74 9.71 -4.92 8.84
CA ILE A 74 8.55 -5.61 8.28
C ILE A 74 7.88 -6.47 9.34
N LYS A 75 8.63 -7.19 10.19
CA LYS A 75 8.09 -8.01 11.31
C LYS A 75 7.14 -7.21 12.22
N ARG A 76 7.33 -5.90 12.32
CA ARG A 76 6.56 -4.97 13.17
C ARG A 76 5.49 -4.18 12.40
N ALA A 77 5.44 -4.32 11.07
CA ALA A 77 4.52 -3.58 10.23
C ALA A 77 3.06 -3.87 10.60
N GLU A 78 2.26 -2.82 10.72
CA GLU A 78 0.80 -2.95 10.87
C GLU A 78 0.18 -3.56 9.61
N LEU A 79 -0.76 -4.49 9.79
CA LEU A 79 -1.30 -5.29 8.69
C LEU A 79 -2.65 -4.75 8.22
N TYR A 80 -2.78 -4.52 6.92
CA TYR A 80 -3.99 -4.00 6.28
C TYR A 80 -4.44 -4.92 5.15
N TRP A 81 -5.72 -5.30 5.15
CA TRP A 81 -6.34 -6.03 4.05
C TRP A 81 -7.43 -5.18 3.41
N VAL A 82 -7.28 -4.85 2.13
CA VAL A 82 -8.27 -4.04 1.40
C VAL A 82 -9.22 -4.96 0.63
N SER A 83 -10.52 -4.86 0.92
CA SER A 83 -11.55 -5.67 0.28
C SER A 83 -11.65 -5.41 -1.23
N ARG A 84 -12.24 -6.35 -1.97
CA ARG A 84 -12.32 -6.31 -3.43
C ARG A 84 -12.94 -5.00 -3.95
N ASP A 85 -14.07 -4.61 -3.39
CA ASP A 85 -14.81 -3.40 -3.80
C ASP A 85 -14.06 -2.13 -3.39
N MET A 86 -13.35 -2.17 -2.27
CA MET A 86 -12.54 -1.06 -1.80
C MET A 86 -11.32 -0.82 -2.71
N VAL A 87 -10.76 -1.88 -3.31
CA VAL A 87 -9.71 -1.74 -4.34
C VAL A 87 -10.25 -0.92 -5.52
N ASP A 88 -11.44 -1.22 -6.02
CA ASP A 88 -12.02 -0.48 -7.15
C ASP A 88 -12.21 1.01 -6.84
N VAL A 89 -12.71 1.32 -5.64
CA VAL A 89 -12.90 2.71 -5.20
C VAL A 89 -11.56 3.43 -5.04
N ALA A 90 -10.54 2.77 -4.53
CA ALA A 90 -9.20 3.36 -4.41
C ALA A 90 -8.59 3.66 -5.78
N LEU A 91 -8.77 2.78 -6.77
CA LEU A 91 -8.31 2.98 -8.14
C LEU A 91 -9.02 4.15 -8.82
N ASP A 92 -10.36 4.18 -8.76
CA ASP A 92 -11.16 5.27 -9.34
C ASP A 92 -10.85 6.63 -8.68
N ALA A 93 -10.68 6.65 -7.36
CA ALA A 93 -10.33 7.87 -6.64
C ALA A 93 -8.91 8.35 -6.94
N ALA A 94 -7.97 7.46 -7.25
CA ALA A 94 -6.58 7.81 -7.54
C ALA A 94 -6.45 8.69 -8.79
N ASP A 95 -7.30 8.50 -9.80
CA ASP A 95 -7.26 9.22 -11.08
C ASP A 95 -7.46 10.74 -10.93
N SER A 96 -8.15 11.15 -9.87
CA SER A 96 -8.45 12.55 -9.58
C SER A 96 -7.89 13.03 -8.24
N LEU A 97 -6.92 12.29 -7.69
CA LEU A 97 -6.33 12.58 -6.39
C LEU A 97 -5.73 14.00 -6.38
N PRO A 98 -6.24 14.91 -5.54
CA PRO A 98 -5.71 16.26 -5.48
C PRO A 98 -4.52 16.31 -4.51
N GLU A 99 -3.90 17.48 -4.36
CA GLU A 99 -2.78 17.70 -3.42
C GLU A 99 -3.04 17.07 -2.04
N TRP A 100 -2.08 16.32 -1.50
CA TRP A 100 -2.23 15.57 -0.26
C TRP A 100 -0.90 15.45 0.50
N THR A 101 -0.92 15.39 1.83
CA THR A 101 0.29 15.22 2.64
C THR A 101 0.47 13.76 3.06
N PRO A 102 1.54 13.05 2.66
CA PRO A 102 1.70 11.62 2.97
C PRO A 102 1.73 11.27 4.46
N ALA A 103 2.40 12.08 5.29
CA ALA A 103 2.44 11.88 6.74
C ALA A 103 1.06 11.99 7.41
N VAL A 104 0.16 12.79 6.83
CA VAL A 104 -1.21 12.98 7.34
C VAL A 104 -2.15 11.87 6.84
N ALA A 105 -1.88 11.33 5.65
CA ALA A 105 -2.68 10.29 5.04
C ALA A 105 -2.32 8.88 5.55
N ALA A 106 -1.02 8.58 5.72
CA ALA A 106 -0.54 7.26 6.06
C ALA A 106 -1.20 6.75 7.36
N PRO A 107 -1.73 5.51 7.39
CA PRO A 107 -2.47 5.00 8.55
C PRO A 107 -1.54 4.62 9.71
N ALA A 108 -0.26 4.37 9.42
CA ALA A 108 0.79 4.01 10.37
C ALA A 108 2.17 4.41 9.82
N PRO A 109 3.19 4.62 10.67
CA PRO A 109 4.57 4.87 10.24
C PRO A 109 5.20 3.69 9.49
N THR A 110 4.75 2.47 9.75
CA THR A 110 5.21 1.26 9.07
C THR A 110 4.03 0.32 8.88
N GLY A 111 3.81 -0.13 7.65
CA GLY A 111 2.68 -1.00 7.35
C GLY A 111 2.88 -1.88 6.14
N LEU A 112 2.11 -2.96 6.12
CA LEU A 112 1.97 -3.91 5.03
C LEU A 112 0.49 -3.96 4.65
N LEU A 113 0.19 -3.57 3.42
CA LEU A 113 -1.16 -3.60 2.86
C LEU A 113 -1.21 -4.62 1.72
N CYS A 114 -2.18 -5.53 1.78
CA CYS A 114 -2.46 -6.49 0.73
C CYS A 114 -3.84 -6.22 0.11
N TRP A 115 -3.91 -6.28 -1.22
CA TRP A 115 -5.14 -6.11 -1.98
C TRP A 115 -5.86 -7.46 -2.15
N ALA A 116 -7.17 -7.49 -1.93
CA ALA A 116 -7.97 -8.71 -2.16
C ALA A 116 -7.96 -9.17 -3.62
N LYS A 117 -7.73 -8.24 -4.56
CA LYS A 117 -7.42 -8.48 -5.97
C LYS A 117 -6.29 -7.55 -6.41
N PRO A 118 -5.50 -7.88 -7.45
CA PRO A 118 -4.43 -6.99 -7.90
C PRO A 118 -4.95 -5.58 -8.19
N ALA A 119 -4.23 -4.57 -7.71
CA ALA A 119 -4.51 -3.15 -7.96
C ALA A 119 -4.00 -2.66 -9.32
N GLY A 120 -3.34 -3.55 -10.08
CA GLY A 120 -2.79 -3.26 -11.39
C GLY A 120 -1.59 -4.15 -11.68
N SER A 121 -0.69 -3.63 -12.51
CA SER A 121 0.59 -4.24 -12.83
C SER A 121 1.75 -3.36 -12.35
N VAL A 122 2.87 -3.99 -12.00
CA VAL A 122 4.13 -3.32 -11.62
C VAL A 122 5.29 -3.97 -12.37
N PRO A 123 6.35 -3.22 -12.69
CA PRO A 123 7.50 -3.78 -13.37
C PRO A 123 8.25 -4.74 -12.45
N TRP A 124 8.44 -5.96 -12.94
CA TRP A 124 9.28 -6.97 -12.32
C TRP A 124 10.73 -6.66 -12.60
N ASN A 125 11.46 -6.24 -11.56
CA ASN A 125 12.91 -6.10 -11.52
C ASN A 125 13.51 -5.77 -12.88
N ALA A 126 13.27 -4.55 -13.38
CA ALA A 126 13.65 -4.11 -14.72
C ALA A 126 15.15 -4.33 -15.00
N LEU A 127 15.50 -5.53 -15.48
CA LEU A 127 16.85 -5.90 -15.91
C LEU A 127 17.17 -5.27 -17.28
N SER A 128 16.15 -4.84 -18.01
CA SER A 128 16.26 -4.15 -19.30
C SER A 128 15.29 -2.97 -19.35
N PRO A 129 15.74 -1.76 -19.72
CA PRO A 129 14.86 -0.61 -19.97
C PRO A 129 13.86 -0.82 -21.11
N ASN A 130 14.11 -1.80 -21.99
CA ASN A 130 13.41 -1.96 -23.27
C ASN A 130 12.26 -2.97 -23.24
N ASP A 131 12.14 -3.77 -22.18
CA ASP A 131 11.04 -4.73 -22.00
C ASP A 131 10.83 -5.04 -20.51
N PRO A 132 10.16 -4.14 -19.76
CA PRO A 132 9.87 -4.40 -18.36
C PRO A 132 8.79 -5.48 -18.29
N THR A 133 9.18 -6.70 -17.95
CA THR A 133 8.21 -7.75 -17.59
C THR A 133 7.29 -7.21 -16.50
N GLU A 134 5.98 -7.25 -16.72
CA GLU A 134 5.01 -6.80 -15.73
C GLU A 134 4.44 -7.96 -14.91
N VAL A 135 4.22 -7.71 -13.62
CA VAL A 135 3.62 -8.67 -12.69
C VAL A 135 2.48 -8.03 -11.91
N SER A 136 1.63 -8.85 -11.31
CA SER A 136 0.48 -8.34 -10.55
C SER A 136 0.93 -7.52 -9.35
N TRP A 137 0.33 -6.35 -9.17
CA TRP A 137 0.49 -5.54 -7.97
C TRP A 137 -0.48 -6.02 -6.89
N ASP A 138 0.00 -6.90 -6.01
CA ASP A 138 -0.81 -7.60 -4.99
C ASP A 138 -0.76 -6.93 -3.61
N GLY A 139 0.25 -6.11 -3.34
CA GLY A 139 0.32 -5.36 -2.09
C GLY A 139 1.36 -4.26 -2.11
N VAL A 140 1.54 -3.60 -0.99
CA VAL A 140 2.54 -2.57 -0.78
C VAL A 140 3.00 -2.64 0.67
N TRP A 141 4.29 -2.42 0.90
CA TRP A 141 4.76 -2.08 2.24
C TRP A 141 5.42 -0.72 2.23
N TRP A 142 5.41 -0.08 3.39
CA TRP A 142 6.05 1.21 3.58
C TRP A 142 6.64 1.33 4.98
N TRP A 143 7.58 2.26 5.10
CA TRP A 143 8.10 2.67 6.39
C TRP A 143 8.64 4.11 6.35
N SER A 144 8.46 4.82 7.46
CA SER A 144 9.13 6.09 7.74
C SER A 144 10.54 5.79 8.24
N ARG A 145 11.53 6.16 7.42
CA ARG A 145 12.94 5.95 7.73
C ARG A 145 13.45 6.96 8.76
N PRO A 146 14.55 6.64 9.48
CA PRO A 146 15.17 7.58 10.42
C PRO A 146 15.65 8.89 9.79
N ASP A 147 15.93 8.91 8.49
CA ASP A 147 16.33 10.11 7.73
C ASP A 147 15.14 11.02 7.35
N GLY A 148 13.93 10.70 7.78
CA GLY A 148 12.72 11.48 7.52
C GLY A 148 12.07 11.20 6.16
N VAL A 149 12.60 10.24 5.38
CA VAL A 149 12.02 9.82 4.10
C VAL A 149 10.98 8.73 4.31
N LEU A 150 9.88 8.78 3.55
CA LEU A 150 8.92 7.68 3.46
C LEU A 150 9.29 6.80 2.27
N GLN A 151 9.64 5.55 2.55
CA GLN A 151 9.91 4.53 1.52
C GLN A 151 8.66 3.69 1.31
N ILE A 152 8.30 3.49 0.04
CA ILE A 152 7.16 2.67 -0.39
C ILE A 152 7.65 1.68 -1.45
N GLN A 153 7.26 0.42 -1.30
CA GLN A 153 7.66 -0.63 -2.22
C GLN A 153 6.46 -1.51 -2.60
N PRO A 154 6.13 -1.62 -3.90
CA PRO A 154 5.11 -2.54 -4.38
C PRO A 154 5.53 -4.00 -4.17
N LEU A 155 4.52 -4.84 -3.97
CA LEU A 155 4.67 -6.27 -3.72
C LEU A 155 3.86 -7.06 -4.75
N SER A 156 4.45 -8.13 -5.25
CA SER A 156 3.79 -9.13 -6.11
C SER A 156 3.85 -10.50 -5.48
N ARG A 157 2.80 -11.31 -5.66
CA ARG A 157 2.84 -12.73 -5.29
C ARG A 157 3.58 -13.57 -6.31
N LEU A 158 3.78 -13.06 -7.53
CA LEU A 158 4.20 -13.85 -8.70
C LEU A 158 3.38 -15.14 -8.87
N ALA A 159 2.12 -15.15 -8.39
CA ALA A 159 1.31 -16.36 -8.30
C ALA A 159 1.00 -17.00 -9.67
N LYS A 160 1.16 -16.22 -10.74
CA LYS A 160 0.99 -16.69 -12.12
C LYS A 160 2.25 -17.34 -12.71
N ASN A 161 3.41 -17.21 -12.07
CA ASN A 161 4.69 -17.73 -12.57
C ASN A 161 5.51 -18.47 -11.49
N PRO A 162 4.93 -19.36 -10.66
CA PRO A 162 5.67 -20.08 -9.61
C PRO A 162 6.80 -20.97 -10.16
N GLU A 163 6.64 -21.48 -11.38
CA GLU A 163 7.63 -22.30 -12.08
C GLU A 163 8.92 -21.54 -12.41
N LEU A 164 8.85 -20.23 -12.62
CA LEU A 164 10.05 -19.41 -12.87
C LEU A 164 10.93 -19.27 -11.63
N LEU A 165 10.36 -19.47 -10.43
CA LEU A 165 11.08 -19.34 -9.16
C LEU A 165 11.59 -20.69 -8.64
N ALA A 166 10.96 -21.79 -9.05
CA ALA A 166 11.27 -23.13 -8.57
C ALA A 166 12.74 -23.56 -8.73
N PRO A 167 13.44 -23.29 -9.86
CA PRO A 167 14.85 -23.67 -10.02
C PRO A 167 15.80 -22.99 -9.04
N TYR A 168 15.42 -21.82 -8.52
CA TYR A 168 16.25 -21.04 -7.59
C TYR A 168 16.05 -21.47 -6.13
N GLY A 169 15.13 -22.40 -5.86
CA GLY A 169 14.85 -22.88 -4.50
C GLY A 169 14.30 -21.83 -3.55
N VAL A 170 13.90 -20.65 -4.05
CA VAL A 170 13.38 -19.56 -3.23
C VAL A 170 11.88 -19.72 -3.03
N SER A 171 11.45 -19.79 -1.77
CA SER A 171 10.04 -19.84 -1.40
C SER A 171 9.68 -18.59 -0.61
N SER A 172 9.09 -17.60 -1.30
CA SER A 172 8.52 -16.41 -0.66
C SER A 172 7.09 -16.20 -1.15
N PRO A 173 6.12 -15.90 -0.27
CA PRO A 173 4.74 -15.61 -0.67
C PRO A 173 4.61 -14.23 -1.35
N LEU A 174 5.61 -13.37 -1.16
CA LEU A 174 5.66 -12.00 -1.67
C LEU A 174 7.06 -11.65 -2.15
N TRP A 175 7.11 -10.84 -3.19
CA TRP A 175 8.32 -10.30 -3.77
C TRP A 175 8.20 -8.79 -3.87
N VAL A 176 9.21 -8.09 -3.38
CA VAL A 176 9.36 -6.66 -3.63
C VAL A 176 9.63 -6.47 -5.12
N THR A 177 8.92 -5.54 -5.73
CA THR A 177 9.13 -5.16 -7.14
C THR A 177 9.67 -3.73 -7.20
N ASN A 178 10.19 -3.36 -8.37
CA ASN A 178 10.60 -1.99 -8.63
C ASN A 178 9.39 -1.14 -9.09
N PRO A 179 9.49 0.20 -8.99
CA PRO A 179 10.54 0.96 -8.32
C PRO A 179 10.38 0.99 -6.79
N THR A 180 11.49 1.19 -6.08
CA THR A 180 11.44 1.71 -4.70
C THR A 180 11.12 3.20 -4.76
N LEU A 181 9.99 3.58 -4.18
CA LEU A 181 9.48 4.96 -4.22
C LEU A 181 9.87 5.68 -2.93
N LEU A 182 10.46 6.87 -3.05
CA LEU A 182 10.88 7.70 -1.92
C LEU A 182 10.09 9.01 -1.95
N LEU A 183 9.38 9.30 -0.86
CA LEU A 183 8.57 10.50 -0.73
C LEU A 183 9.04 11.34 0.45
N GLN A 184 8.93 12.67 0.33
CA GLN A 184 9.03 13.59 1.47
C GLN A 184 7.66 13.62 2.18
N PRO A 185 7.51 13.01 3.36
CA PRO A 185 6.19 12.75 3.92
C PRO A 185 5.52 13.99 4.50
N LEU A 186 6.31 14.99 4.90
CA LEU A 186 5.82 16.24 5.50
C LEU A 186 5.52 17.33 4.46
N VAL A 187 5.83 17.09 3.18
CA VAL A 187 5.60 18.05 2.11
C VAL A 187 4.33 17.63 1.35
N PRO A 188 3.34 18.53 1.17
CA PRO A 188 2.20 18.24 0.33
C PRO A 188 2.63 17.85 -1.09
N ARG A 189 2.17 16.69 -1.54
CA ARG A 189 2.46 16.21 -2.89
C ARG A 189 1.56 16.92 -3.89
N THR A 190 2.19 17.59 -4.85
CA THR A 190 1.52 18.28 -5.96
C THR A 190 1.78 17.59 -7.30
N ALA A 191 2.69 16.61 -7.36
CA ALA A 191 3.14 15.93 -8.57
C ALA A 191 1.97 15.31 -9.35
N GLU A 192 1.04 14.66 -8.65
CA GLU A 192 -0.14 14.01 -9.25
C GLU A 192 -1.06 15.02 -9.93
N VAL A 193 -1.25 16.19 -9.31
CA VAL A 193 -2.07 17.29 -9.87
C VAL A 193 -1.37 17.96 -11.04
N ALA A 194 -0.07 18.23 -10.89
CA ALA A 194 0.76 18.86 -11.91
C ALA A 194 1.06 17.93 -13.10
N ARG A 195 0.79 16.63 -12.96
CA ARG A 195 1.15 15.58 -13.92
C ARG A 195 2.63 15.65 -14.29
N SER A 196 3.49 15.84 -13.28
CA SER A 196 4.93 15.95 -13.47
C SER A 196 5.57 14.57 -13.69
N ALA A 197 6.86 14.53 -14.07
CA ALA A 197 7.61 13.28 -14.19
C ALA A 197 7.76 12.51 -12.86
N GLU A 198 7.56 13.19 -11.73
CA GLU A 198 7.57 12.59 -10.39
C GLU A 198 6.20 12.00 -9.99
N ALA A 199 5.16 12.21 -10.81
CA ALA A 199 3.87 11.59 -10.61
C ALA A 199 4.00 10.08 -10.83
N SER A 200 3.47 9.31 -9.89
CA SER A 200 3.48 7.86 -9.97
C SER A 200 2.06 7.35 -9.75
N PRO A 201 1.47 6.60 -10.69
CA PRO A 201 0.17 5.97 -10.50
C PRO A 201 0.11 5.10 -9.24
N LEU A 202 1.22 4.43 -8.90
CA LEU A 202 1.35 3.66 -7.66
C LEU A 202 1.19 4.55 -6.42
N VAL A 203 1.85 5.71 -6.41
CA VAL A 203 1.74 6.68 -5.31
C VAL A 203 0.33 7.25 -5.22
N SER A 204 -0.32 7.56 -6.35
CA SER A 204 -1.71 8.01 -6.36
C SER A 204 -2.66 6.97 -5.75
N VAL A 205 -2.53 5.71 -6.14
CA VAL A 205 -3.39 4.63 -5.62
C VAL A 205 -3.14 4.37 -4.13
N VAL A 206 -1.88 4.38 -3.70
CA VAL A 206 -1.53 4.24 -2.27
C VAL A 206 -2.07 5.42 -1.47
N GLY A 207 -1.87 6.65 -1.94
CA GLY A 207 -2.37 7.87 -1.28
C GLY A 207 -3.89 7.90 -1.20
N ALA A 208 -4.59 7.57 -2.29
CA ALA A 208 -6.04 7.45 -2.31
C ALA A 208 -6.52 6.39 -1.32
N ALA A 209 -5.94 5.19 -1.32
CA ALA A 209 -6.29 4.13 -0.40
C ALA A 209 -6.14 4.59 1.06
N TRP A 210 -4.99 5.17 1.43
CA TRP A 210 -4.74 5.68 2.77
C TRP A 210 -5.76 6.75 3.22
N LEU A 211 -6.04 7.73 2.35
CA LEU A 211 -7.03 8.77 2.63
C LEU A 211 -8.44 8.21 2.80
N LEU A 212 -8.85 7.26 1.97
CA LEU A 212 -10.18 6.64 2.02
C LEU A 212 -10.34 5.75 3.26
N MET A 213 -9.31 4.97 3.60
CA MET A 213 -9.22 4.15 4.82
C MET A 213 -9.43 4.98 6.08
N GLY A 214 -8.85 6.19 6.11
CA GLY A 214 -8.97 7.13 7.23
C GLY A 214 -10.32 7.85 7.31
N GLN A 215 -11.30 7.54 6.45
CA GLN A 215 -12.59 8.21 6.38
C GLN A 215 -13.74 7.24 6.72
N PRO A 216 -14.30 7.31 7.95
CA PRO A 216 -15.39 6.43 8.38
C PRO A 216 -16.67 6.55 7.54
N THR A 217 -16.86 7.64 6.80
CA THR A 217 -17.97 7.83 5.88
C THR A 217 -17.84 6.98 4.61
N VAL A 218 -16.64 6.49 4.30
CA VAL A 218 -16.32 5.74 3.08
C VAL A 218 -15.90 4.32 3.39
N ALA A 219 -15.05 4.12 4.40
CA ALA A 219 -14.55 2.81 4.79
C ALA A 219 -15.08 2.39 6.16
N SER A 220 -15.38 1.10 6.31
CA SER A 220 -15.52 0.43 7.60
C SER A 220 -14.29 -0.42 7.87
N THR A 221 -13.72 -0.31 9.06
CA THR A 221 -12.56 -1.10 9.47
C THR A 221 -12.98 -2.17 10.48
N ARG A 222 -12.73 -3.44 10.15
CA ARG A 222 -12.90 -4.58 11.06
C ARG A 222 -11.53 -5.14 11.41
N VAL A 223 -11.28 -5.38 12.69
CA VAL A 223 -10.00 -5.92 13.17
C VAL A 223 -10.11 -7.43 13.37
N LEU A 224 -9.18 -8.20 12.82
CA LEU A 224 -8.91 -9.59 13.21
C LEU A 224 -7.69 -9.64 14.13
N GLY A 225 -7.75 -10.41 15.21
CA GLY A 225 -6.67 -10.58 16.17
C GLY A 225 -7.21 -11.02 17.53
N SER A 226 -6.32 -11.38 18.47
CA SER A 226 -6.78 -11.75 19.82
C SER A 226 -7.47 -10.56 20.48
N ALA A 227 -8.63 -10.82 21.11
CA ALA A 227 -9.35 -9.81 21.88
C ALA A 227 -8.41 -9.13 22.88
N PRO A 228 -8.57 -7.82 23.17
CA PRO A 228 -7.85 -7.21 24.28
C PRO A 228 -8.18 -8.00 25.54
N SER A 229 -7.17 -8.60 26.17
CA SER A 229 -7.34 -9.18 27.49
C SER A 229 -7.89 -8.10 28.40
N THR A 230 -9.01 -8.37 29.07
CA THR A 230 -9.53 -7.58 30.19
C THR A 230 -8.49 -7.57 31.31
N GLN A 231 -7.48 -6.72 31.20
CA GLN A 231 -6.58 -6.36 32.28
C GLN A 231 -6.48 -4.85 32.29
N THR A 232 -7.26 -4.30 33.22
CA THR A 232 -7.07 -3.08 34.00
C THR A 232 -6.28 -1.96 33.32
N GLU A 233 -6.99 -0.87 33.03
CA GLU A 233 -6.42 0.45 32.80
C GLU A 233 -5.50 0.82 33.96
N GLU A 234 -4.19 0.85 33.70
CA GLU A 234 -3.23 1.87 34.14
C GLU A 234 -1.80 1.38 33.86
N GLY A 235 -1.07 2.12 33.01
CA GLY A 235 0.39 2.04 33.01
C GLY A 235 1.07 1.04 32.06
N SER A 236 0.65 0.95 30.80
CA SER A 236 1.56 0.76 29.65
C SER A 236 0.73 0.74 28.36
N ARG A 237 1.24 1.35 27.29
CA ARG A 237 0.83 0.95 25.93
C ARG A 237 1.27 -0.51 25.75
N ALA A 238 0.48 -1.45 26.27
CA ALA A 238 0.68 -2.87 26.03
C ALA A 238 0.87 -3.03 24.51
N ALA A 239 2.00 -3.58 24.10
CA ALA A 239 2.41 -3.68 22.70
C ALA A 239 1.23 -4.24 21.90
N ALA A 240 0.67 -3.44 21.01
CA ALA A 240 -0.43 -3.86 20.16
C ALA A 240 -0.02 -5.16 19.46
N ASP A 241 -0.86 -6.19 19.54
CA ASP A 241 -0.56 -7.50 18.93
C ASP A 241 -0.13 -7.28 17.47
N PRO A 242 1.13 -7.58 17.11
CA PRO A 242 1.66 -7.28 15.79
C PRO A 242 0.97 -8.12 14.70
N ASN A 243 0.21 -9.15 15.06
CA ASN A 243 -0.55 -9.99 14.12
C ASN A 243 -1.99 -9.48 13.92
N ARG A 244 -2.37 -8.34 14.49
CA ARG A 244 -3.67 -7.73 14.23
C ARG A 244 -3.76 -7.29 12.77
N VAL A 245 -4.88 -7.65 12.13
CA VAL A 245 -5.17 -7.29 10.73
C VAL A 245 -6.36 -6.35 10.69
N SER A 246 -6.15 -5.17 10.12
CA SER A 246 -7.20 -4.19 9.80
C SER A 246 -7.79 -4.50 8.43
N ILE A 247 -9.01 -5.01 8.40
CA ILE A 247 -9.77 -5.26 7.18
C ILE A 247 -10.53 -3.99 6.81
N ILE A 248 -10.18 -3.43 5.66
CA ILE A 248 -10.77 -2.21 5.10
C ILE A 248 -11.83 -2.61 4.10
N GLU A 249 -13.09 -2.36 4.45
CA GLU A 249 -14.25 -2.67 3.64
C GLU A 249 -14.93 -1.37 3.19
N LEU A 250 -15.47 -1.36 1.97
CA LEU A 250 -16.29 -0.26 1.50
C LEU A 250 -17.56 -0.17 2.36
N ARG A 251 -17.79 0.99 2.96
CA ARG A 251 -19.02 1.25 3.70
C ARG A 251 -20.16 1.38 2.70
N ARG A 252 -21.30 0.74 3.01
CA ARG A 252 -22.52 0.95 2.24
C ARG A 252 -22.90 2.43 2.26
N PRO A 253 -23.23 3.04 1.10
CA PRO A 253 -23.67 4.43 1.06
C PRO A 253 -24.83 4.63 2.03
N MET A 254 -24.64 5.51 3.01
CA MET A 254 -25.73 6.02 3.83
C MET A 254 -26.48 7.06 2.99
N SER A 255 -27.81 7.13 3.14
CA SER A 255 -28.63 8.16 2.49
C SER A 255 -27.97 9.55 2.62
N PRO A 256 -28.09 10.41 1.59
CA PRO A 256 -27.37 11.67 1.56
C PRO A 256 -27.63 12.49 2.83
N PRO A 257 -26.68 13.34 3.26
CA PRO A 257 -26.96 14.34 4.29
C PRO A 257 -28.19 15.14 3.83
N GLY A 258 -29.23 15.20 4.66
CA GLY A 258 -30.39 16.03 4.37
C GLY A 258 -29.94 17.46 4.07
N GLU A 259 -30.46 18.03 2.99
CA GLU A 259 -30.15 19.41 2.59
C GLU A 259 -30.42 20.33 3.78
N ARG A 260 -29.36 20.98 4.30
CA ARG A 260 -29.55 22.22 5.05
C ARG A 260 -29.72 23.31 4.00
N ASP A 261 -30.90 23.89 3.95
CA ASP A 261 -31.26 25.03 3.11
C ASP A 261 -30.19 26.13 3.21
N GLY A 262 -29.29 26.14 2.23
CA GLY A 262 -28.31 27.19 2.00
C GLY A 262 -28.85 28.10 0.91
N SER A 263 -29.50 29.19 1.32
CA SER A 263 -30.01 30.24 0.46
C SER A 263 -28.90 30.83 -0.45
N SER A 264 -28.86 30.43 -1.71
CA SER A 264 -28.13 31.16 -2.74
C SER A 264 -28.65 30.81 -4.15
N GLY A 265 -29.54 31.67 -4.67
CA GLY A 265 -29.94 31.69 -6.09
C GLY A 265 -30.94 30.60 -6.47
N ASP A 266 -32.21 30.98 -6.56
CA ASP A 266 -33.39 30.15 -6.83
C ASP A 266 -33.38 29.50 -8.22
N ARG A 267 -32.54 28.47 -8.41
CA ARG A 267 -32.56 27.62 -9.60
C ARG A 267 -33.29 26.32 -9.25
N GLN A 268 -34.60 26.33 -9.42
CA GLN A 268 -35.44 25.13 -9.25
C GLN A 268 -35.11 24.11 -10.34
N TYR A 269 -34.49 23.00 -9.95
CA TYR A 269 -34.20 21.89 -10.85
C TYR A 269 -35.46 21.03 -11.05
N ARG A 270 -35.75 20.60 -12.28
CA ARG A 270 -36.93 19.73 -12.58
C ARG A 270 -36.61 18.23 -12.62
N HIS A 271 -35.35 17.87 -12.50
CA HIS A 271 -34.86 16.49 -12.63
C HIS A 271 -33.89 16.19 -11.49
N ARG A 272 -33.79 14.91 -11.13
CA ARG A 272 -32.67 14.39 -10.33
C ARG A 272 -31.55 13.95 -11.25
N TRP A 273 -30.30 13.98 -10.80
CA TRP A 273 -29.17 13.42 -11.55
C TRP A 273 -28.15 12.78 -10.62
N TRP A 274 -27.43 11.80 -11.16
CA TRP A 274 -26.32 11.14 -10.47
C TRP A 274 -25.10 12.06 -10.41
N VAL A 275 -24.50 12.18 -9.23
CA VAL A 275 -23.22 12.82 -9.00
C VAL A 275 -22.21 11.73 -8.63
N GLY A 276 -21.17 11.59 -9.45
CA GLY A 276 -20.07 10.66 -9.18
C GLY A 276 -19.30 11.03 -7.90
N GLY A 277 -18.57 10.06 -7.37
CA GLY A 277 -17.67 10.29 -6.24
C GLY A 277 -16.58 11.31 -6.63
N HIS A 278 -16.19 12.16 -5.70
CA HIS A 278 -15.16 13.17 -5.97
C HIS A 278 -14.44 13.61 -4.70
N TRP A 279 -13.23 14.14 -4.88
CA TRP A 279 -12.47 14.74 -3.80
C TRP A 279 -12.91 16.17 -3.51
N ARG A 280 -12.97 16.49 -2.22
CA ARG A 280 -13.02 17.85 -1.69
C ARG A 280 -11.70 18.16 -1.00
N GLN A 281 -11.02 19.19 -1.48
CA GLN A 281 -9.79 19.66 -0.85
C GLN A 281 -10.04 20.19 0.56
N GLN A 282 -9.16 19.84 1.48
CA GLN A 282 -9.26 20.23 2.88
C GLN A 282 -7.85 20.54 3.41
N ALA A 283 -7.58 21.83 3.61
CA ALA A 283 -6.37 22.27 4.28
C ALA A 283 -6.46 22.01 5.80
N CYS A 284 -5.36 21.58 6.41
CA CYS A 284 -5.30 21.19 7.82
C CYS A 284 -3.89 21.42 8.40
N GLY A 285 -3.69 21.05 9.67
CA GLY A 285 -2.43 21.27 10.37
C GLY A 285 -2.17 22.74 10.74
N PRO A 286 -1.04 23.03 11.40
CA PRO A 286 -0.64 24.38 11.73
C PRO A 286 -0.59 25.28 10.49
N ASN A 287 -1.18 26.47 10.58
CA ASN A 287 -1.25 27.44 9.48
C ASN A 287 -1.86 26.90 8.17
N HIS A 288 -2.67 25.83 8.24
CA HIS A 288 -3.25 25.18 7.05
C HIS A 288 -2.18 24.69 6.05
N ALA A 289 -1.00 24.31 6.53
CA ALA A 289 0.11 23.87 5.68
C ALA A 289 -0.13 22.49 5.04
N ASP A 290 -0.90 21.62 5.70
CA ASP A 290 -1.11 20.24 5.26
C ASP A 290 -2.39 20.08 4.43
N ARG A 291 -2.48 18.97 3.71
CA ARG A 291 -3.65 18.60 2.90
C ARG A 291 -4.15 17.20 3.27
N ARG A 292 -5.44 17.11 3.60
CA ARG A 292 -6.14 15.84 3.84
C ARG A 292 -7.46 15.81 3.06
N PRO A 293 -7.41 15.58 1.74
CA PRO A 293 -8.61 15.52 0.90
C PRO A 293 -9.67 14.59 1.47
N LYS A 294 -10.94 15.01 1.42
CA LYS A 294 -12.09 14.20 1.83
C LYS A 294 -12.81 13.67 0.59
N TRP A 295 -13.17 12.40 0.60
CA TRP A 295 -13.94 11.79 -0.48
C TRP A 295 -15.43 11.95 -0.21
N ILE A 296 -16.12 12.52 -1.18
CA ILE A 296 -17.58 12.62 -1.19
C ILE A 296 -18.08 11.44 -2.00
N ALA A 297 -18.75 10.50 -1.34
CA ALA A 297 -19.31 9.32 -1.99
C ALA A 297 -20.35 9.72 -3.06
N PRO A 298 -20.54 8.92 -4.12
CA PRO A 298 -21.55 9.19 -5.13
C PRO A 298 -22.96 9.34 -4.53
N TYR A 299 -23.75 10.29 -5.04
CA TYR A 299 -25.11 10.55 -4.55
C TYR A 299 -26.02 11.08 -5.66
N VAL A 300 -27.33 11.10 -5.40
CA VAL A 300 -28.33 11.69 -6.31
C VAL A 300 -28.66 13.10 -5.83
N LYS A 301 -28.58 14.09 -6.73
CA LYS A 301 -28.95 15.49 -6.47
C LYS A 301 -30.23 15.86 -7.21
N GLY A 302 -31.00 16.82 -6.67
CA GLY A 302 -32.24 17.34 -7.25
C GLY A 302 -33.45 17.08 -6.36
N PRO A 303 -34.62 17.69 -6.65
CA PRO A 303 -35.76 17.64 -5.74
C PRO A 303 -36.27 16.21 -5.55
N GLU A 304 -36.73 15.92 -4.33
CA GLU A 304 -37.38 14.66 -4.02
C GLU A 304 -38.61 14.45 -4.93
N GLY A 305 -38.78 13.22 -5.43
CA GLY A 305 -39.86 12.87 -6.35
C GLY A 305 -39.66 13.26 -7.83
N ALA A 306 -38.67 14.11 -8.18
CA ALA A 306 -38.43 14.47 -9.59
C ALA A 306 -37.87 13.27 -10.41
N PRO A 307 -38.11 13.21 -11.73
CA PRO A 307 -37.58 12.12 -12.57
C PRO A 307 -36.05 12.14 -12.61
N LEU A 308 -35.43 10.96 -12.54
CA LEU A 308 -33.97 10.81 -12.65
C LEU A 308 -33.55 10.94 -14.11
N LYS A 309 -32.58 11.82 -14.38
CA LYS A 309 -31.97 12.00 -15.69
C LYS A 309 -31.21 10.73 -16.07
N THR A 310 -31.60 10.09 -17.18
CA THR A 310 -31.11 8.76 -17.61
C THR A 310 -29.91 8.80 -18.55
N ASP A 311 -29.38 9.98 -18.87
CA ASP A 311 -28.37 10.20 -19.91
C ASP A 311 -27.02 9.49 -19.67
N ARG A 312 -26.80 8.92 -18.48
CA ARG A 312 -25.62 8.10 -18.16
C ARG A 312 -26.03 6.86 -17.39
N VAL A 313 -25.89 5.70 -18.03
CA VAL A 313 -26.01 4.40 -17.36
C VAL A 313 -24.75 4.19 -16.53
N HIS A 314 -24.81 4.50 -15.24
CA HIS A 314 -23.79 4.09 -14.29
C HIS A 314 -24.04 2.62 -13.92
N VAL A 315 -23.34 1.71 -14.59
CA VAL A 315 -23.42 0.27 -14.27
C VAL A 315 -22.78 0.06 -12.90
N TRP A 316 -23.60 -0.23 -11.90
CA TRP A 316 -23.14 -0.67 -10.60
C TRP A 316 -22.63 -2.11 -10.72
N ARG A 317 -21.31 -2.30 -10.83
CA ARG A 317 -20.72 -3.63 -10.71
C ARG A 317 -20.62 -3.96 -9.22
N ARG A 318 -21.46 -4.91 -8.78
CA ARG A 318 -21.36 -5.55 -7.46
C ARG A 318 -20.23 -6.56 -7.44
#